data_AF-A0A9X2ESV7-F1
#
_entry.id   AF-A0A9X2ESV7-F1
#
_cell.length_a   1.000
_cell.length_b   1.000
_cell.length_c   1.000
_cell.angle_alpha   90.00
_cell.angle_beta   90.00
_cell.angle_gamma   90.00
#
_symmetry.space_group_name_H-M   'P 1'
#
loop_
_entity.id
_entity.type
_entity.pdbx_description
1 polymer ?
#
loop_
_entity_poly.entity_id
_entity_poly.type
_entity_poly.pdbx_seq_one_letter_code
_entity_poly.pdbx_strand_id
1 'polypeptide(L)' 'PAHTAYPTRKITREEAAPVTLGDAASSNRRTIFKYIVPDVLPTCQLLMGLTQLEPGSLWNTMPCHTHERRMEVYFYFD' A
#
# COMPACT_ATOMS: atom_id res chain seq x y z
N PRO A 1 8.49 -14.48 6.26
CA PRO A 1 9.13 -15.01 7.48
C PRO A 1 9.75 -13.89 8.32
N ALA A 2 9.98 -14.09 9.61
CA ALA A 2 10.68 -13.10 10.44
C ALA A 2 11.80 -13.79 11.20
N HIS A 3 13.02 -13.23 11.13
CA HIS A 3 14.22 -13.79 11.77
C HIS A 3 14.76 -12.87 12.88
N THR A 4 14.13 -11.71 13.08
CA THR A 4 14.46 -10.73 14.11
C THR A 4 13.16 -10.21 14.69
N ALA A 5 13.10 -10.09 16.03
CA ALA A 5 11.97 -9.49 16.70
C ALA A 5 12.04 -7.96 16.59
N TYR A 6 10.96 -7.35 16.11
CA TYR A 6 10.72 -5.91 16.19
C TYR A 6 9.58 -5.63 17.17
N PRO A 7 9.55 -4.47 17.84
CA PRO A 7 8.52 -4.16 18.80
C PRO A 7 7.13 -4.10 18.16
N THR A 8 6.12 -4.62 18.85
CA THR A 8 4.72 -4.46 18.46
C THR A 8 4.35 -2.98 18.51
N ARG A 9 3.74 -2.48 17.42
CA ARG A 9 3.32 -1.08 17.31
C ARG A 9 1.96 -1.00 16.62
N LYS A 10 1.06 -0.19 17.19
CA LYS A 10 -0.17 0.24 16.51
C LYS A 10 0.17 1.36 15.52
N ILE A 11 -0.40 1.28 14.32
CA ILE A 11 -0.30 2.33 13.31
C ILE A 11 -1.71 2.82 13.02
N THR A 12 -1.94 4.09 13.29
CA THR A 12 -3.18 4.80 12.95
C THR A 12 -3.15 5.28 11.49
N ARG A 13 -4.29 5.73 10.96
CA ARG A 13 -4.35 6.21 9.57
C ARG A 13 -3.54 7.49 9.39
N GLU A 14 -3.44 8.30 10.44
CA GLU A 14 -2.68 9.55 10.51
C GLU A 14 -1.16 9.31 10.53
N GLU A 15 -0.72 8.16 11.06
CA GLU A 15 0.68 7.73 11.06
C GLU A 15 1.10 7.03 9.77
N ALA A 16 0.15 6.69 8.90
CA ALA A 16 0.47 6.21 7.56
C ALA A 16 1.07 7.36 6.73
N ALA A 17 1.82 7.03 5.67
CA ALA A 17 2.29 8.02 4.71
C ALA A 17 1.33 8.07 3.50
N PRO A 18 0.27 8.92 3.51
CA PRO A 18 -0.71 8.98 2.43
C PRO A 18 -0.11 9.61 1.18
N VAL A 19 -0.46 9.07 0.02
CA VAL A 19 -0.11 9.66 -1.28
C VAL A 19 -1.33 9.58 -2.19
N THR A 20 -1.85 10.74 -2.61
CA THR A 20 -2.93 10.83 -3.60
C THR A 20 -2.34 10.97 -4.99
N LEU A 21 -2.74 10.08 -5.90
CA LEU A 21 -2.19 9.98 -7.25
C LEU A 21 -3.30 9.73 -8.26
N GLY A 22 -2.95 9.86 -9.54
CA GLY A 22 -3.85 9.60 -10.64
C GLY A 22 -4.88 10.69 -10.87
N ASP A 23 -5.78 10.42 -11.81
CA ASP A 23 -6.78 11.36 -12.28
C ASP A 23 -8.06 10.62 -12.69
N ALA A 24 -9.16 11.37 -12.79
CA ALA A 24 -10.46 10.82 -13.14
C ALA A 24 -10.54 10.38 -14.61
N ALA A 25 -9.81 11.05 -15.53
CA ALA A 25 -9.84 10.73 -16.95
C ALA A 25 -9.19 9.37 -17.25
N SER A 26 -8.19 8.96 -16.47
CA SER A 26 -7.58 7.63 -16.52
C SER A 26 -8.24 6.61 -15.59
N SER A 27 -9.33 6.98 -14.90
CA SER A 27 -10.09 6.13 -13.97
C SER A 27 -9.20 5.48 -12.89
N ASN A 28 -8.17 6.19 -12.43
CA ASN A 28 -7.22 5.65 -11.43
C ASN A 28 -6.96 6.61 -10.26
N ARG A 29 -7.81 7.64 -10.09
CA ARG A 29 -7.70 8.57 -8.97
C ARG A 29 -7.87 7.81 -7.66
N ARG A 30 -6.85 7.88 -6.81
CA ARG A 30 -6.79 7.08 -5.59
C ARG A 30 -5.86 7.67 -4.55
N THR A 31 -6.06 7.28 -3.29
CA THR A 31 -5.16 7.58 -2.19
C THR A 31 -4.57 6.29 -1.63
N ILE A 32 -3.24 6.21 -1.57
CA ILE A 32 -2.49 5.07 -1.04
C ILE A 32 -2.03 5.41 0.37
N PHE A 33 -2.45 4.63 1.36
CA PHE A 33 -2.01 4.69 2.76
C PHE A 33 -0.95 3.62 3.00
N LYS A 34 0.31 4.03 3.12
CA LYS A 34 1.44 3.13 3.39
C LYS A 34 1.57 2.91 4.91
N TYR A 35 1.26 1.71 5.39
CA TYR A 35 1.27 1.37 6.82
C TYR A 35 2.57 0.68 7.22
N ILE A 36 2.88 -0.46 6.60
CA ILE A 36 4.09 -1.23 6.88
C ILE A 36 5.08 -0.98 5.74
N VAL A 37 5.89 0.06 5.91
CA VAL A 37 7.00 0.44 5.01
C VAL A 37 8.18 0.95 5.84
N PRO A 38 9.42 0.94 5.32
CA PRO A 38 10.60 1.36 6.08
C PRO A 38 10.50 2.77 6.68
N ASP A 39 9.81 3.69 6.01
CA ASP A 39 9.60 5.06 6.48
C ASP A 39 8.69 5.16 7.72
N VAL A 40 7.88 4.13 8.00
CA VAL A 40 6.94 4.11 9.13
C VAL A 40 7.45 3.24 10.27
N LEU A 41 7.97 2.04 9.98
CA LEU A 41 8.59 1.16 10.97
C LEU A 41 9.52 0.11 10.32
N PRO A 42 10.47 -0.46 11.08
CA PRO A 42 11.26 -1.58 10.60
C PRO A 42 10.45 -2.89 10.60
N THR A 43 10.63 -3.71 9.57
CA THR A 43 10.15 -5.09 9.49
C THR A 43 11.21 -5.99 8.85
N CYS A 44 11.04 -7.32 8.93
CA CYS A 44 11.98 -8.24 8.29
C CYS A 44 11.83 -8.27 6.76
N GLN A 45 10.59 -8.24 6.26
CA GLN A 45 10.31 -8.36 4.83
C GLN A 45 8.87 -7.95 4.43
N LEU A 46 7.94 -7.89 5.39
CA LEU A 46 6.55 -7.57 5.09
C LEU A 46 6.41 -6.10 4.74
N LEU A 47 5.75 -5.84 3.62
CA LEU A 47 5.28 -4.53 3.22
C LEU A 47 3.76 -4.58 3.09
N MET A 48 3.07 -3.54 3.56
CA MET A 48 1.61 -3.49 3.51
C MET A 48 1.12 -2.05 3.42
N GLY A 49 0.11 -1.84 2.58
CA GLY A 49 -0.60 -0.58 2.45
C GLY A 49 -2.07 -0.84 2.09
N LEU A 50 -2.85 0.21 2.12
CA LEU A 50 -4.24 0.22 1.69
C LEU A 50 -4.39 1.27 0.59
N THR A 51 -5.00 0.89 -0.53
CA THR A 51 -5.34 1.84 -1.58
C THR A 51 -6.85 2.02 -1.60
N GLN A 52 -7.29 3.28 -1.51
CA GLN A 52 -8.70 3.65 -1.65
C GLN A 52 -8.89 4.36 -2.98
N LEU A 53 -9.73 3.80 -3.84
CA LEU A 53 -10.12 4.43 -5.11
C LEU A 53 -11.15 5.54 -4.83
N GLU A 54 -11.03 6.67 -5.53
CA GLU A 54 -12.10 7.68 -5.55
C GLU A 54 -13.32 7.16 -6.31
N PRO A 55 -14.55 7.64 -6.00
CA PRO A 55 -15.74 7.27 -6.74
C PRO A 55 -15.57 7.44 -8.26
N GLY A 56 -15.92 6.40 -9.02
CA GLY A 56 -15.77 6.38 -10.49
C GLY A 56 -14.39 5.96 -11.00
N SER A 57 -13.41 5.74 -10.10
CA SER A 57 -12.12 5.14 -10.46
C SER A 57 -12.14 3.62 -10.28
N LEU A 58 -11.55 2.89 -11.23
CA LEU A 58 -11.58 1.42 -11.29
C LEU A 58 -10.17 0.80 -11.34
N TRP A 59 -9.14 1.56 -11.72
CA TRP A 59 -7.78 1.07 -11.90
C TRP A 59 -6.89 1.35 -10.68
N ASN A 60 -6.34 0.28 -10.09
CA ASN A 60 -5.43 0.37 -8.95
C ASN A 60 -3.94 0.44 -9.36
N THR A 61 -3.46 -0.54 -10.15
CA THR A 61 -2.06 -0.58 -10.63
C THR A 61 -2.04 -0.63 -12.15
N MET A 62 -1.92 0.54 -12.76
CA MET A 62 -1.73 0.70 -14.20
C MET A 62 -0.71 1.81 -14.47
N PRO A 63 0.33 1.58 -15.31
CA PRO A 63 0.67 0.31 -15.95
C PRO A 63 1.08 -0.77 -14.91
N CYS A 64 0.91 -2.05 -15.28
CA CYS A 64 1.29 -3.17 -14.42
C CYS A 64 2.81 -3.39 -14.41
N HIS A 65 3.30 -4.10 -13.40
CA HIS A 65 4.71 -4.47 -13.26
C HIS A 65 4.85 -5.91 -12.78
N THR A 66 6.04 -6.47 -12.96
CA THR A 66 6.45 -7.73 -12.35
C THR A 66 7.65 -7.50 -11.44
N HIS A 67 7.86 -8.42 -10.51
CA HIS A 67 9.02 -8.43 -9.63
C HIS A 67 9.61 -9.83 -9.61
N GLU A 68 10.93 -9.96 -9.85
CA GLU A 68 11.60 -11.27 -9.81
C GLU A 68 11.83 -11.78 -8.38
N ARG A 69 11.99 -10.86 -7.43
CA ARG A 69 12.48 -11.16 -6.06
C ARG A 69 11.45 -10.93 -4.97
N ARG A 70 10.24 -10.51 -5.34
CA ARG A 70 9.15 -10.18 -4.42
C ARG A 70 7.84 -10.72 -4.97
N MET A 71 6.88 -10.93 -4.09
CA MET A 71 5.52 -11.29 -4.44
C MET A 71 4.55 -10.35 -3.74
N GLU A 72 3.38 -10.18 -4.34
CA GLU A 72 2.32 -9.33 -3.83
C GLU A 72 1.05 -10.16 -3.69
N VAL A 73 0.26 -9.86 -2.66
CA VAL A 73 -1.07 -10.43 -2.45
C VAL A 73 -2.04 -9.27 -2.33
N TYR A 74 -3.11 -9.31 -3.10
CA TYR A 74 -4.15 -8.29 -3.10
C TYR A 74 -5.40 -8.84 -2.42
N PHE A 75 -5.97 -8.06 -1.51
CA PHE A 75 -7.24 -8.33 -0.87
C PHE A 75 -8.18 -7.15 -1.14
N TYR A 76 -9.23 -7.41 -1.92
CA TYR A 76 -10.21 -6.39 -2.33
C TYR A 76 -11.44 -6.47 -1.43
N PHE A 77 -11.88 -5.31 -0.97
CA PHE A 77 -13.08 -5.08 -0.18
C PHE A 77 -13.52 -3.62 -0.35
N ASP A 78 -14.74 -3.31 0.08
CA ASP A 78 -15.43 -2.01 -0.06
C ASP A 78 -15.38 -1.44 -1.50
#